data_AF-A0AAW7NVH6-F1
#
_entry.id   AF-A0AAW7NVH6-F1
#
_cell.length_a   1.000
_cell.length_b   1.000
_cell.length_c   1.000
_cell.angle_alpha   90.00
_cell.angle_beta   90.00
_cell.angle_gamma   90.00
#
_symmetry.space_group_name_H-M   'P 1'
#
loop_
_entity.id
_entity.type
_entity.pdbx_description
1 polymer ?
#
loop_
_entity_poly.entity_id
_entity_poly.type
_entity_poly.pdbx_seq_one_letter_code
_entity_poly.pdbx_strand_id
1 'polypeptide(L)'
;MKYTELVNYTINGLNEESFENLKKSLLNKYIFFSIIDDDDVTDEILAEKICDYFEILFSKTNDNWDKFLKNYFKVIDSKVGTRISPITKTNPVPCRARQYYERAKSKLKDNKDLTSSQLVDYYRIMFCLYNSILYNNGQTIENFDYSLNKMNVKEILLDFGNITYNRQNKYFKKVKDFFDEGGLYTREKGMLVLSIIISNKFMDNRILGEYFNG
;
A
#
# COMPACT_ATOMS: atom_id res chain seq x y z
N MET A 1 -6.78 15.27 -5.21
CA MET A 1 -5.60 14.60 -5.79
C MET A 1 -6.04 13.56 -6.80
N LYS A 2 -5.48 13.58 -8.00
CA LYS A 2 -5.72 12.57 -9.05
C LYS A 2 -4.87 11.32 -8.81
N TYR A 3 -5.27 10.18 -9.36
CA TYR A 3 -4.46 8.96 -9.26
C TYR A 3 -3.09 9.12 -9.94
N THR A 4 -3.02 9.84 -11.06
CA THR A 4 -1.77 10.15 -11.77
C THR A 4 -0.76 10.90 -10.90
N GLU A 5 -1.22 11.89 -10.13
CA GLU A 5 -0.39 12.66 -9.20
C GLU A 5 0.22 11.78 -8.10
N LEU A 6 -0.53 10.81 -7.61
CA LEU A 6 -0.03 9.87 -6.60
C LEU A 6 0.93 8.85 -7.20
N VAL A 7 0.57 8.27 -8.35
CA VAL A 7 1.38 7.27 -9.04
C VAL A 7 2.76 7.84 -9.37
N ASN A 8 2.81 9.01 -9.99
CA ASN A 8 4.07 9.70 -10.29
C ASN A 8 4.86 10.01 -9.00
N TYR A 9 4.21 10.49 -7.95
CA TYR A 9 4.88 10.76 -6.67
C TYR A 9 5.50 9.50 -6.04
N THR A 10 4.86 8.33 -6.22
CA THR A 10 5.34 7.07 -5.63
C THR A 10 6.44 6.40 -6.44
N ILE A 11 6.49 6.61 -7.75
CA ILE A 11 7.39 5.87 -8.66
C ILE A 11 8.59 6.72 -9.04
N ASN A 12 8.38 7.99 -9.34
CA ASN A 12 9.44 8.85 -9.83
C ASN A 12 10.44 9.15 -8.69
N GLY A 13 11.73 9.06 -9.02
CA GLY A 13 12.81 9.32 -8.08
C GLY A 13 12.96 8.26 -6.98
N LEU A 14 12.50 7.02 -7.22
CA LEU A 14 12.96 5.86 -6.45
C LEU A 14 14.43 5.60 -6.79
N ASN A 15 15.22 5.13 -5.82
CA ASN A 15 16.55 4.62 -6.13
C ASN A 15 16.46 3.30 -6.91
N GLU A 16 17.58 2.94 -7.56
CA GLU A 16 17.65 1.78 -8.46
C GLU A 16 17.21 0.48 -7.78
N GLU A 17 17.68 0.20 -6.55
CA GLU A 17 17.30 -1.01 -5.81
C GLU A 17 15.79 -1.05 -5.53
N SER A 18 15.21 0.07 -5.07
CA SER A 18 13.79 0.16 -4.77
C SER A 18 12.93 0.06 -6.03
N PHE A 19 13.38 0.65 -7.13
CA PHE A 19 12.71 0.56 -8.42
C PHE A 19 12.72 -0.88 -8.96
N GLU A 20 13.85 -1.59 -8.86
CA GLU A 20 13.94 -3.00 -9.26
C GLU A 20 13.05 -3.90 -8.39
N ASN A 21 12.97 -3.63 -7.09
CA ASN A 21 12.06 -4.33 -6.19
C ASN A 21 10.59 -4.05 -6.53
N LEU A 22 10.27 -2.82 -6.94
CA LEU A 22 8.94 -2.44 -7.41
C LEU A 22 8.58 -3.21 -8.69
N LYS A 23 9.46 -3.22 -9.70
CA LYS A 23 9.27 -3.98 -10.95
C LYS A 23 8.99 -5.44 -10.67
N LYS A 24 9.82 -6.11 -9.86
CA LYS A 24 9.64 -7.53 -9.47
C LYS A 24 8.30 -7.80 -8.76
N SER A 25 7.74 -6.79 -8.08
CA SER A 25 6.48 -6.91 -7.36
C SER A 25 5.25 -6.74 -8.26
N LEU A 26 5.39 -6.00 -9.37
CA LEU A 26 4.28 -5.63 -10.25
C LEU A 26 4.26 -6.35 -11.61
N LEU A 27 5.42 -6.46 -12.27
CA LEU A 27 5.54 -6.98 -13.62
C LEU A 27 5.15 -8.46 -13.67
N ASN A 28 4.48 -8.85 -14.75
CA ASN A 28 3.97 -10.19 -15.03
C ASN A 28 3.00 -10.74 -13.97
N LYS A 29 2.51 -9.89 -13.07
CA LYS A 29 1.55 -10.23 -12.01
C LYS A 29 0.33 -9.33 -12.06
N TYR A 30 0.57 -8.02 -12.12
CA TYR A 30 -0.45 -6.98 -12.12
C TYR A 30 -0.33 -6.06 -13.33
N ILE A 31 0.91 -5.77 -13.72
CA ILE A 31 1.26 -4.91 -14.84
C ILE A 31 1.94 -5.76 -15.91
N PHE A 32 1.56 -5.58 -17.17
CA PHE A 32 2.06 -6.35 -18.30
C PHE A 32 2.39 -5.41 -19.46
N PHE A 33 3.55 -5.63 -20.06
CA PHE A 33 3.97 -5.00 -21.30
C PHE A 33 3.91 -6.03 -22.43
N SER A 34 3.50 -5.58 -23.63
CA SER A 34 3.38 -6.45 -24.81
C SER A 34 4.45 -6.18 -25.87
N ILE A 35 5.20 -5.08 -25.73
CA ILE A 35 6.14 -4.57 -26.74
C ILE A 35 7.50 -4.26 -26.10
N ILE A 36 7.50 -3.75 -24.88
CA ILE A 36 8.71 -3.37 -24.13
C ILE A 36 9.12 -4.56 -23.28
N ASP A 37 10.40 -4.92 -23.33
CA ASP A 37 10.97 -5.94 -22.45
C ASP A 37 11.06 -5.42 -21.01
N ASP A 38 10.89 -6.29 -20.02
CA ASP A 38 10.81 -5.90 -18.59
C ASP A 38 12.08 -5.16 -18.10
N ASP A 39 13.23 -5.45 -18.70
CA ASP A 39 14.52 -4.83 -18.38
C ASP A 39 14.62 -3.38 -18.91
N ASP A 40 13.88 -3.04 -19.97
CA ASP A 40 13.85 -1.71 -20.59
C ASP A 40 12.80 -0.77 -19.97
N VAL A 41 12.04 -1.25 -18.99
CA VAL A 41 11.01 -0.46 -18.31
C VAL A 41 11.66 0.57 -17.40
N THR A 42 11.53 1.86 -17.76
CA THR A 42 11.90 3.02 -16.93
C THR A 42 10.81 3.37 -15.91
N ASP A 43 11.12 4.27 -14.98
CA ASP A 43 10.17 4.77 -13.97
C ASP A 43 8.98 5.51 -14.61
N GLU A 44 9.24 6.34 -15.62
CA GLU A 44 8.22 7.00 -16.43
C GLU A 44 7.30 5.98 -17.12
N ILE A 45 7.87 4.99 -17.83
CA ILE A 45 7.11 3.94 -18.53
C ILE A 45 6.26 3.13 -17.54
N LEU A 46 6.81 2.79 -16.38
CA LEU A 46 6.08 2.06 -15.35
C LEU A 46 4.92 2.90 -14.77
N ALA A 47 5.16 4.20 -14.51
CA ALA A 47 4.16 5.11 -13.99
C ALA A 47 2.98 5.29 -14.96
N GLU A 48 3.26 5.49 -16.25
CA GLU A 48 2.24 5.51 -17.29
C GLU A 48 1.42 4.22 -17.29
N LYS A 49 2.09 3.06 -17.24
CA LYS A 49 1.40 1.77 -17.30
C LYS A 49 0.53 1.48 -16.08
N ILE A 50 0.93 1.96 -14.90
CA ILE A 50 0.11 1.87 -13.68
C ILE A 50 -1.07 2.83 -13.76
N CYS A 51 -0.93 4.00 -14.40
CA CYS A 51 -2.04 4.87 -14.70
C CYS A 51 -3.07 4.18 -15.62
N ASP A 52 -2.62 3.58 -16.73
CA ASP A 52 -3.47 2.76 -17.62
C ASP A 52 -4.23 1.68 -16.84
N TYR A 53 -3.54 0.99 -15.92
CA TYR A 53 -4.15 -0.05 -15.09
C TYR A 53 -5.33 0.49 -14.27
N PHE A 54 -5.18 1.67 -13.64
CA PHE A 54 -6.27 2.28 -12.88
C PHE A 54 -7.41 2.77 -13.77
N GLU A 55 -7.13 3.29 -14.96
CA GLU A 55 -8.18 3.65 -15.92
C GLU A 55 -9.03 2.44 -16.32
N ILE A 56 -8.37 1.33 -16.68
CA ILE A 56 -9.05 0.08 -17.04
C ILE A 56 -9.82 -0.47 -15.83
N LEU A 57 -9.23 -0.41 -14.62
CA LEU A 57 -9.90 -0.82 -13.39
C LEU A 57 -11.20 -0.05 -13.17
N PHE A 58 -11.17 1.28 -13.27
CA PHE A 58 -12.35 2.11 -13.03
C PHE A 58 -13.42 1.91 -14.11
N SER A 59 -13.01 1.73 -15.36
CA SER A 59 -13.90 1.35 -16.46
C SER A 59 -14.61 0.02 -16.19
N LYS A 60 -13.87 -1.04 -15.82
CA LYS A 60 -14.43 -2.39 -15.59
C LYS A 60 -15.27 -2.50 -14.33
N THR A 61 -14.95 -1.75 -13.28
CA THR A 61 -15.63 -1.84 -11.99
C THR A 61 -16.74 -0.80 -11.81
N ASN A 62 -16.94 0.07 -12.79
CA ASN A 62 -17.82 1.25 -12.69
C ASN A 62 -17.56 2.04 -11.40
N ASP A 63 -16.27 2.27 -11.13
CA ASP A 63 -15.77 2.97 -9.95
C ASP A 63 -15.04 4.24 -10.37
N ASN A 64 -14.58 5.03 -9.40
CA ASN A 64 -13.72 6.18 -9.67
C ASN A 64 -12.66 6.32 -8.58
N TRP A 65 -11.64 7.14 -8.84
CA TRP A 65 -10.52 7.34 -7.93
C TRP A 65 -10.93 7.71 -6.51
N ASP A 66 -11.84 8.69 -6.35
CA ASP A 66 -12.23 9.18 -5.03
C ASP A 66 -12.94 8.10 -4.21
N LYS A 67 -13.86 7.36 -4.84
CA LYS A 67 -14.59 6.27 -4.20
C LYS A 67 -13.66 5.08 -3.91
N PHE A 68 -12.76 4.76 -4.83
CA PHE A 68 -11.73 3.75 -4.65
C PHE A 68 -10.82 4.08 -3.45
N LEU A 69 -10.30 5.30 -3.38
CA LEU A 69 -9.42 5.75 -2.31
C LEU A 69 -10.15 5.77 -0.95
N LYS A 70 -11.40 6.25 -0.90
CA LYS A 70 -12.26 6.17 0.29
C LYS A 70 -12.45 4.74 0.78
N ASN A 71 -12.61 3.78 -0.13
CA ASN A 71 -12.73 2.37 0.23
C ASN A 71 -11.40 1.81 0.73
N TYR A 72 -10.28 2.17 0.09
CA TYR A 72 -8.96 1.73 0.53
C TYR A 72 -8.65 2.20 1.96
N PHE A 73 -8.98 3.45 2.30
CA PHE A 73 -8.90 3.94 3.68
C PHE A 73 -9.74 3.10 4.66
N LYS A 74 -11.00 2.80 4.32
CA LYS A 74 -11.88 2.01 5.19
C LYS A 74 -11.33 0.60 5.44
N VAL A 75 -10.73 -0.03 4.43
CA VAL A 75 -10.16 -1.38 4.54
C VAL A 75 -8.94 -1.37 5.47
N ILE A 76 -8.05 -0.39 5.34
CA ILE A 76 -6.89 -0.26 6.23
C ILE A 76 -7.32 0.13 7.65
N ASP A 77 -8.26 1.06 7.78
CA ASP A 77 -8.82 1.49 9.08
C ASP A 77 -9.48 0.32 9.83
N SER A 78 -10.19 -0.57 9.12
CA SER A 78 -10.84 -1.73 9.76
C SER A 78 -9.84 -2.77 10.27
N LYS A 79 -8.74 -2.98 9.55
CA LYS A 79 -7.63 -3.87 9.95
C LYS A 79 -6.85 -3.35 11.15
N VAL A 80 -6.77 -2.02 11.32
CA VAL A 80 -5.96 -1.39 12.37
C VAL A 80 -6.79 -0.90 13.57
N GLY A 81 -7.81 -0.08 13.33
CA GLY A 81 -8.47 0.71 14.37
C GLY A 81 -9.14 -0.11 15.47
N THR A 82 -9.66 -1.29 15.13
CA THR A 82 -10.29 -2.23 16.07
C THR A 82 -9.29 -2.99 16.95
N ARG A 83 -8.00 -2.97 16.59
CA ARG A 83 -6.91 -3.71 17.24
C ARG A 83 -5.97 -2.80 18.02
N ILE A 84 -6.36 -1.55 18.26
CA ILE A 84 -5.63 -0.63 19.12
C ILE A 84 -6.38 -0.52 20.44
N SER A 85 -5.66 -0.53 21.56
CA SER A 85 -6.27 -0.40 22.89
C SER A 85 -7.13 0.87 22.98
N PRO A 86 -8.39 0.77 23.43
CA PRO A 86 -9.30 1.91 23.50
C PRO A 86 -8.97 2.81 24.70
N ILE A 87 -9.35 4.08 24.61
CA ILE A 87 -9.37 4.96 25.79
C ILE A 87 -10.59 4.59 26.63
N THR A 88 -10.40 4.32 27.91
CA THR A 88 -11.49 3.97 28.83
C THR A 88 -11.51 4.91 30.03
N LYS A 89 -12.57 4.87 30.84
CA LYS A 89 -12.62 5.64 32.09
C LYS A 89 -11.50 5.25 33.06
N THR A 90 -11.09 3.98 33.06
CA THR A 90 -10.04 3.45 33.93
C THR A 90 -8.64 3.72 33.38
N ASN A 91 -8.49 3.77 32.05
CA ASN A 91 -7.24 4.13 31.36
C ASN A 91 -7.50 5.33 30.43
N PRO A 92 -7.57 6.57 30.97
CA PRO A 92 -7.91 7.76 30.20
C PRO A 92 -6.76 8.27 29.34
N VAL A 93 -5.52 7.87 29.64
CA VAL A 93 -4.32 8.27 28.88
C VAL A 93 -4.18 7.37 27.65
N PRO A 94 -4.17 7.92 26.42
CA PRO A 94 -4.04 7.12 25.22
C PRO A 94 -2.65 6.47 25.14
N CYS A 95 -2.62 5.17 24.86
CA CYS A 95 -1.39 4.43 24.58
C CYS A 95 -0.68 4.97 23.31
N ARG A 96 0.61 4.66 23.14
CA ARG A 96 1.40 5.18 22.00
C ARG A 96 0.79 4.81 20.66
N ALA A 97 0.29 3.58 20.49
CA ALA A 97 -0.39 3.16 19.26
C ALA A 97 -1.63 4.02 18.96
N ARG A 98 -2.45 4.32 19.99
CA ARG A 98 -3.63 5.19 19.87
C ARG A 98 -3.26 6.59 19.45
N GLN A 99 -2.23 7.19 20.05
CA GLN A 99 -1.80 8.56 19.71
C GLN A 99 -1.41 8.69 18.24
N TYR A 100 -0.65 7.74 17.69
CA TYR A 100 -0.25 7.76 16.29
C TYR A 100 -1.42 7.48 15.33
N TYR A 101 -2.31 6.56 15.68
CA TYR A 101 -3.51 6.27 14.89
C TYR A 101 -4.44 7.48 14.79
N GLU A 102 -4.73 8.17 15.91
CA GLU A 102 -5.58 9.37 15.87
C GLU A 102 -4.90 10.52 15.10
N ARG A 103 -3.57 10.70 15.24
CA ARG A 103 -2.81 11.69 14.45
C ARG A 103 -2.84 11.37 12.94
N ALA A 104 -2.76 10.10 12.56
CA ALA A 104 -2.89 9.71 11.16
C ALA A 104 -4.30 10.03 10.64
N LYS A 105 -5.34 9.80 11.44
CA LYS A 105 -6.74 10.08 11.06
C LYS A 105 -7.07 11.57 11.02
N SER A 106 -6.51 12.40 11.90
CA SER A 106 -6.77 13.85 11.88
C SER A 106 -6.28 14.48 10.57
N LYS A 107 -5.11 14.06 10.08
CA LYS A 107 -4.57 14.51 8.78
C LYS A 107 -5.52 14.26 7.60
N LEU A 108 -6.40 13.25 7.69
CA LEU A 108 -7.42 12.94 6.66
C LEU A 108 -8.73 13.72 6.84
N LYS A 109 -9.11 14.08 8.07
CA LYS A 109 -10.37 14.77 8.35
C LYS A 109 -10.31 16.27 8.02
N ASP A 110 -9.15 16.88 8.25
CA ASP A 110 -8.99 18.33 8.18
C ASP A 110 -8.62 18.83 6.77
N ASN A 111 -8.19 17.94 5.88
CA ASN A 111 -7.77 18.29 4.52
C ASN A 111 -8.83 17.88 3.50
N LYS A 112 -9.52 18.87 2.90
CA LYS A 112 -10.31 18.66 1.68
C LYS A 112 -9.42 18.27 0.48
N ASP A 113 -8.14 18.65 0.52
CA ASP A 113 -7.15 18.41 -0.53
C ASP A 113 -5.90 17.72 0.02
N LEU A 114 -5.98 16.40 0.23
CA LEU A 114 -4.84 15.60 0.67
C LEU A 114 -3.77 15.52 -0.44
N THR A 115 -2.51 15.83 -0.11
CA THR A 115 -1.38 15.69 -1.03
C THR A 115 -0.86 14.24 -1.11
N SER A 116 -0.13 13.90 -2.17
CA SER A 116 0.48 12.57 -2.33
C SER A 116 1.39 12.21 -1.16
N SER A 117 2.18 13.17 -0.68
CA SER A 117 3.06 13.01 0.49
C SER A 117 2.28 12.71 1.77
N GLN A 118 1.21 13.47 2.04
CA GLN A 118 0.37 13.23 3.22
C GLN A 118 -0.31 11.86 3.19
N LEU A 119 -0.70 11.39 2.00
CA LEU A 119 -1.25 10.06 1.83
C LEU A 119 -0.21 8.96 2.10
N VAL A 120 1.01 9.11 1.58
CA VAL A 120 2.11 8.17 1.83
C VAL A 120 2.47 8.12 3.32
N ASP A 121 2.54 9.27 4.00
CA ASP A 121 2.76 9.36 5.44
C ASP A 121 1.68 8.66 6.26
N TYR A 122 0.41 8.84 5.86
CA TYR A 122 -0.72 8.16 6.49
C TYR A 122 -0.53 6.64 6.39
N TYR A 123 -0.30 6.12 5.19
CA TYR A 123 -0.15 4.67 5.00
C TYR A 123 1.11 4.11 5.65
N ARG A 124 2.20 4.88 5.74
CA ARG A 124 3.38 4.50 6.52
C ARG A 124 3.01 4.22 7.98
N ILE A 125 2.32 5.16 8.64
CA ILE A 125 1.89 4.98 10.04
C ILE A 125 0.95 3.78 10.17
N MET A 126 -0.03 3.68 9.28
CA MET A 126 -1.00 2.57 9.32
C MET A 126 -0.34 1.21 9.09
N PHE A 127 0.67 1.12 8.21
CA PHE A 127 1.41 -0.12 7.96
C PHE A 127 2.31 -0.47 9.16
N CYS A 128 2.93 0.50 9.83
CA CYS A 128 3.68 0.22 11.08
C CYS A 128 2.77 -0.34 12.19
N LEU A 129 1.57 0.23 12.34
CA LEU A 129 0.57 -0.26 13.29
C LEU A 129 0.10 -1.66 12.91
N TYR A 130 -0.24 -1.87 11.63
CA TYR A 130 -0.70 -3.16 11.12
C TYR A 130 0.37 -4.25 11.26
N ASN A 131 1.64 -3.94 10.96
CA ASN A 131 2.77 -4.85 11.18
C ASN A 131 2.85 -5.33 12.64
N SER A 132 2.66 -4.40 13.59
CA SER A 132 2.71 -4.74 15.01
C SER A 132 1.50 -5.57 15.45
N ILE A 133 0.33 -5.35 14.85
CA ILE A 133 -0.86 -6.20 15.03
C ILE A 133 -0.59 -7.61 14.50
N LEU A 134 -0.01 -7.75 13.30
CA LEU A 134 0.35 -9.05 12.72
C LEU A 134 1.36 -9.80 13.59
N TYR A 135 2.41 -9.10 14.04
CA TYR A 135 3.42 -9.65 14.95
C TYR A 135 2.81 -10.11 16.29
N ASN A 136 1.75 -9.43 16.75
CA ASN A 136 0.99 -9.79 17.94
C ASN A 136 -0.18 -10.75 17.65
N ASN A 137 -0.12 -11.53 16.57
CA ASN A 137 -1.14 -12.52 16.17
C ASN A 137 -2.56 -11.92 16.06
N GLY A 138 -2.67 -10.68 15.59
CA GLY A 138 -3.96 -9.99 15.45
C GLY A 138 -4.57 -9.50 16.76
N GLN A 139 -3.87 -9.61 17.89
CA GLN A 139 -4.35 -9.12 19.18
C GLN A 139 -4.21 -7.60 19.31
N THR A 140 -4.91 -7.05 20.30
CA THR A 140 -4.87 -5.63 20.62
C THR A 140 -3.46 -5.18 20.98
N ILE A 141 -3.04 -4.03 20.44
CA ILE A 141 -1.73 -3.41 20.71
C ILE A 141 -1.87 -2.08 21.46
N GLU A 142 -0.88 -1.79 22.29
CA GLU A 142 -0.72 -0.50 23.00
C GLU A 142 0.50 0.29 22.52
N ASN A 143 1.49 -0.42 21.97
CA ASN A 143 2.73 0.12 21.45
C ASN A 143 3.04 -0.53 20.09
N PHE A 144 3.92 0.09 19.32
CA PHE A 144 4.32 -0.38 17.99
C PHE A 144 5.69 0.20 17.63
N ASP A 145 6.40 -0.42 16.69
CA ASP A 145 7.63 0.16 16.16
C ASP A 145 7.32 1.05 14.95
N TYR A 146 7.79 2.29 14.97
CA TYR A 146 7.63 3.23 13.85
C TYR A 146 8.78 3.16 12.85
N SER A 147 9.86 2.46 13.18
CA SER A 147 11.02 2.28 12.33
C SER A 147 10.70 1.37 11.15
N LEU A 148 11.03 1.84 9.94
CA LEU A 148 10.92 1.06 8.71
C LEU A 148 11.85 -0.17 8.72
N ASN A 149 12.89 -0.18 9.55
CA ASN A 149 13.78 -1.33 9.72
C ASN A 149 13.08 -2.56 10.31
N LYS A 150 11.96 -2.36 11.02
CA LYS A 150 11.19 -3.44 11.67
C LYS A 150 9.92 -3.81 10.90
N MET A 151 9.64 -3.13 9.79
CA MET A 151 8.45 -3.39 9.00
C MET A 151 8.66 -4.57 8.05
N ASN A 152 7.82 -5.60 8.17
CA ASN A 152 7.77 -6.70 7.22
C ASN A 152 6.73 -6.41 6.12
N VAL A 153 7.08 -5.56 5.16
CA VAL A 153 6.18 -5.16 4.06
C VAL A 153 5.62 -6.37 3.32
N LYS A 154 6.43 -7.41 3.11
CA LYS A 154 5.98 -8.63 2.44
C LYS A 154 4.82 -9.30 3.19
N GLU A 155 4.94 -9.44 4.50
CA GLU A 155 3.89 -10.05 5.34
C GLU A 155 2.63 -9.19 5.39
N ILE A 156 2.79 -7.86 5.50
CA ILE A 156 1.66 -6.91 5.41
C ILE A 156 0.92 -7.07 4.09
N LEU A 157 1.62 -7.08 2.96
CA LEU A 157 0.99 -7.18 1.63
C LEU A 157 0.33 -8.55 1.41
N LEU A 158 0.91 -9.63 1.93
CA LEU A 158 0.32 -10.97 1.88
C LEU A 158 -0.98 -11.04 2.69
N ASP A 159 -0.99 -10.56 3.94
CA ASP A 159 -2.22 -10.54 4.75
C ASP A 159 -3.25 -9.53 4.21
N PHE A 160 -2.79 -8.39 3.69
CA PHE A 160 -3.66 -7.38 3.09
C PHE A 160 -4.38 -7.91 1.85
N GLY A 161 -3.66 -8.61 0.97
CA GLY A 161 -4.22 -9.25 -0.22
C GLY A 161 -5.02 -10.53 0.09
N ASN A 162 -5.16 -10.92 1.37
CA ASN A 162 -5.70 -12.22 1.79
C ASN A 162 -5.02 -13.41 1.06
N ILE A 163 -3.73 -13.26 0.73
CA ILE A 163 -2.97 -14.28 0.00
C ILE A 163 -2.49 -15.31 1.02
N THR A 164 -3.30 -16.33 1.27
CA THR A 164 -2.87 -17.51 2.03
C THR A 164 -1.90 -18.32 1.18
N TYR A 165 -0.63 -18.42 1.60
CA TYR A 165 0.36 -19.25 0.93
C TYR A 165 0.06 -20.72 1.23
N ASN A 166 -0.81 -21.36 0.45
CA ASN A 166 -0.96 -22.81 0.50
C ASN A 166 0.30 -23.44 -0.11
N ARG A 167 1.20 -23.94 0.74
CA ARG A 167 2.46 -24.66 0.37
C ARG A 167 2.25 -25.92 -0.49
N GLN A 168 1.03 -26.23 -0.94
CA GLN A 168 0.70 -27.48 -1.63
C GLN A 168 0.54 -27.38 -3.16
N ASN A 169 0.45 -26.19 -3.78
CA ASN A 169 0.26 -26.11 -5.23
C ASN A 169 1.45 -25.50 -5.97
N LYS A 170 2.23 -26.44 -6.52
CA LYS A 170 3.29 -26.32 -7.51
C LYS A 170 2.77 -25.65 -8.81
N TYR A 171 3.59 -24.75 -9.33
CA TYR A 171 3.68 -24.20 -10.70
C TYR A 171 2.68 -23.15 -11.20
N PHE A 172 3.30 -22.12 -11.80
CA PHE A 172 2.75 -21.05 -12.64
C PHE A 172 1.56 -21.50 -13.48
N LYS A 173 0.38 -20.99 -13.13
CA LYS A 173 -0.78 -21.01 -14.02
C LYS A 173 -0.45 -20.09 -15.20
N LYS A 174 -0.52 -20.63 -16.42
CA LYS A 174 -0.27 -19.91 -17.68
C LYS A 174 -1.05 -18.59 -17.67
N VAL A 175 -0.39 -17.51 -18.06
CA VAL A 175 -0.87 -16.11 -18.16
C VAL A 175 -2.32 -15.97 -18.66
N LYS A 176 -2.82 -16.91 -19.47
CA LYS A 176 -4.20 -16.96 -19.96
C LYS A 176 -5.27 -17.17 -18.88
N ASP A 177 -4.98 -17.92 -17.82
CA ASP A 177 -5.97 -18.27 -16.78
C ASP A 177 -6.18 -17.17 -15.73
N PHE A 178 -5.44 -16.05 -15.82
CA PHE A 178 -5.69 -14.84 -15.01
C PHE A 178 -6.79 -13.95 -15.61
N PHE A 179 -7.14 -14.17 -16.88
CA PHE A 179 -8.13 -13.35 -17.58
C PHE A 179 -9.57 -13.79 -17.30
N ASP A 180 -9.79 -15.07 -16.99
CA ASP A 180 -11.12 -15.61 -16.78
C ASP A 180 -11.28 -16.13 -15.35
N GLU A 181 -12.38 -15.68 -14.71
CA GLU A 181 -12.85 -16.01 -13.36
C GLU A 181 -12.20 -15.21 -12.22
N GLY A 182 -12.37 -13.89 -12.31
CA GLY A 182 -12.11 -12.92 -11.23
C GLY A 182 -11.46 -11.63 -11.73
N GLY A 183 -10.75 -11.69 -12.87
CA GLY A 183 -10.18 -10.55 -13.58
C GLY A 183 -8.95 -9.93 -12.91
N LEU A 184 -7.98 -9.48 -13.72
CA LEU A 184 -6.84 -8.66 -13.30
C LEU A 184 -7.27 -7.34 -12.61
N TYR A 185 -8.47 -6.87 -12.93
CA TYR A 185 -8.99 -5.55 -12.60
C TYR A 185 -10.14 -5.64 -11.60
N THR A 186 -9.84 -6.06 -10.37
CA THR A 186 -10.79 -5.96 -9.24
C THR A 186 -10.38 -4.85 -8.29
N ARG A 187 -11.34 -4.40 -7.48
CA ARG A 187 -11.07 -3.38 -6.46
C ARG A 187 -9.98 -3.83 -5.49
N GLU A 188 -10.00 -5.09 -5.07
CA GLU A 188 -9.03 -5.69 -4.15
C GLU A 188 -7.63 -5.73 -4.76
N LYS A 189 -7.51 -6.14 -6.03
CA LYS A 189 -6.22 -6.13 -6.75
C LYS A 189 -5.72 -4.71 -6.95
N GLY A 190 -6.61 -3.76 -7.28
CA GLY A 190 -6.29 -2.35 -7.33
C GLY A 190 -5.73 -1.82 -6.01
N MET A 191 -6.36 -2.18 -4.89
CA MET A 191 -5.88 -1.78 -3.56
C MET A 191 -4.50 -2.38 -3.28
N LEU A 192 -4.26 -3.64 -3.69
CA LEU A 192 -2.96 -4.28 -3.53
C LEU A 192 -1.87 -3.60 -4.39
N VAL A 193 -2.15 -3.28 -5.65
CA VAL A 193 -1.23 -2.52 -6.52
C VAL A 193 -0.91 -1.17 -5.88
N LEU A 194 -1.91 -0.47 -5.36
CA LEU A 194 -1.70 0.80 -4.66
C LEU A 194 -0.84 0.63 -3.39
N SER A 195 -1.08 -0.43 -2.60
CA SER A 195 -0.26 -0.77 -1.43
C SER A 195 1.19 -1.06 -1.81
N ILE A 196 1.43 -1.74 -2.93
CA ILE A 196 2.78 -2.04 -3.44
C ILE A 196 3.52 -0.75 -3.79
N ILE A 197 2.93 0.15 -4.59
CA ILE A 197 3.63 1.39 -5.00
C ILE A 197 3.88 2.33 -3.80
N ILE A 198 2.91 2.48 -2.90
CA ILE A 198 3.04 3.33 -1.72
C ILE A 198 4.10 2.78 -0.77
N SER A 199 4.11 1.46 -0.54
CA SER A 199 5.10 0.86 0.36
C SER A 199 6.51 0.92 -0.18
N ASN A 200 6.70 0.74 -1.50
CA ASN A 200 8.01 0.97 -2.09
C ASN A 200 8.47 2.42 -1.88
N LYS A 201 7.60 3.43 -2.04
CA LYS A 201 7.98 4.84 -1.84
C LYS A 201 8.46 5.14 -0.43
N PHE A 202 7.72 4.74 0.60
CA PHE A 202 8.18 5.02 1.96
C PHE A 202 9.35 4.14 2.38
N MET A 203 9.52 2.95 1.79
CA MET A 203 10.68 2.08 2.05
C MET A 203 11.94 2.58 1.33
N ASP A 204 11.82 3.23 0.19
CA ASP A 204 12.93 3.92 -0.48
C ASP A 204 13.50 5.04 0.41
N ASN A 205 12.61 5.79 1.08
CA ASN A 205 12.99 6.79 2.09
C ASN A 205 13.71 6.19 3.32
N ARG A 206 13.71 4.86 3.51
CA ARG A 206 14.52 4.19 4.55
C ARG A 206 16.01 4.34 4.26
N ILE A 207 16.39 4.37 2.98
CA ILE A 207 17.77 4.47 2.51
C ILE A 207 18.29 5.91 2.67
N LEU A 208 17.39 6.90 2.71
CA LEU A 208 17.75 8.32 2.82
C LEU A 208 18.05 8.80 4.25
N GLY A 209 17.73 8.01 5.29
CA GLY A 209 17.88 8.45 6.67
C GLY A 209 17.10 9.74 6.97
N GLU A 210 17.14 10.20 8.21
CA GLU A 210 16.55 11.48 8.63
C GLU A 210 17.38 12.68 8.13
N TYR A 211 17.72 12.74 6.84
CA TYR A 211 18.53 13.82 6.27
C TYR A 211 17.77 14.62 5.22
N PHE A 212 16.69 15.27 5.63
CA PHE A 212 16.27 16.54 5.01
C PHE A 212 15.56 17.40 6.06
N ASN A 213 16.36 17.98 6.95
CA ASN A 213 16.10 19.28 7.56
C ASN A 213 17.41 20.07 7.45
N GLY A 214 17.55 20.81 6.35
CA GLY A 214 18.59 21.81 6.10
C GLY A 214 17.96 22.92 5.27
#